data_AF-A0A2D8CFB5-F1
#
_entry.id   AF-A0A2D8CFB5-F1
#
_cell.length_a   1.000
_cell.length_b   1.000
_cell.length_c   1.000
_cell.angle_alpha   90.00
_cell.angle_beta   90.00
_cell.angle_gamma   90.00
#
_symmetry.space_group_name_H-M   'P 1'
#
loop_
_entity.id
_entity.type
_entity.pdbx_description
1 polymer ?
#
loop_
_entity_poly.entity_id
_entity_poly.type
_entity_poly.pdbx_seq_one_letter_code
_entity_poly.pdbx_strand_id
1 'polypeptide(L)'
;MERELAKSEPKLPTQLTQQSPINMSWNSLYTNVYAPYSETKSACVVESKTGKFYAGVLIENISYPLTIPAVQAACAICLSEGEIPGKLYVDAPDLEQLSFWTKEFDLEVIQTDSPPLDSLENLTHTLNSNIEIKAELKSLLKKAVTPNSDFPVSALLFTEEAYFEGVNVEVSEWTKGICAERVALCKAVASGHTDFDRFEIHAEKGEISSPCGACRQVISEHMPYHGINLHHSDGTLSEHLSIDLLPFSFKSSVLKK
;
A
#
# COMPACT_ATOMS: atom_id res chain seq x y z
N MET A 1 12.15 44.36 -49.07
CA MET A 1 12.37 43.03 -48.47
C MET A 1 11.61 43.03 -47.16
N GLU A 2 10.29 42.81 -47.25
CA GLU A 2 9.39 42.76 -46.10
C GLU A 2 8.81 41.33 -46.09
N ARG A 3 8.95 40.63 -44.97
CA ARG A 3 8.38 39.29 -44.77
C ARG A 3 7.14 39.46 -43.88
N GLU A 4 5.96 39.18 -44.44
CA GLU A 4 4.72 39.08 -43.67
C GLU A 4 4.73 37.81 -42.80
N LEU A 5 4.45 37.98 -41.52
CA LEU A 5 4.25 36.92 -40.52
C LEU A 5 2.79 36.46 -40.58
N ALA A 6 2.58 35.21 -41.01
CA ALA A 6 1.27 34.56 -40.92
C ALA A 6 0.94 34.24 -39.45
N LYS A 7 -0.15 34.82 -38.94
CA LYS A 7 -0.74 34.50 -37.64
C LYS A 7 -1.57 33.23 -37.78
N SER A 8 -1.24 32.16 -37.05
CA SER A 8 -2.10 30.97 -36.95
C SER A 8 -3.08 31.12 -35.79
N GLU A 9 -4.37 30.94 -36.06
CA GLU A 9 -5.42 30.91 -35.04
C GLU A 9 -5.35 29.64 -34.16
N PRO A 10 -5.72 29.74 -32.87
CA PRO A 10 -5.73 28.59 -31.96
C PRO A 10 -6.92 27.68 -32.27
N LYS A 11 -6.64 26.39 -32.55
CA LYS A 11 -7.68 25.36 -32.66
C LYS A 11 -8.29 25.11 -31.29
N LEU A 12 -9.62 25.28 -31.17
CA LEU A 12 -10.38 24.84 -30.00
C LEU A 12 -10.18 23.33 -29.78
N PRO A 13 -10.07 22.87 -28.52
CA PRO A 13 -9.95 21.45 -28.21
C PRO A 13 -11.27 20.73 -28.56
N THR A 14 -11.12 19.70 -29.39
CA THR A 14 -12.18 18.80 -29.81
C THR A 14 -12.80 18.12 -28.59
N GLN A 15 -14.14 18.08 -28.56
CA GLN A 15 -14.94 17.48 -27.49
C GLN A 15 -14.50 16.05 -27.15
N LEU A 16 -14.37 15.78 -25.85
CA LEU A 16 -14.08 14.47 -25.26
C LEU A 16 -15.08 13.43 -25.75
N THR A 17 -14.62 12.48 -26.56
CA THR A 17 -15.37 11.29 -26.92
C THR A 17 -15.48 10.37 -25.71
N GLN A 18 -16.70 10.03 -25.33
CA GLN A 18 -17.05 9.04 -24.31
C GLN A 18 -16.21 7.77 -24.51
N GLN A 19 -15.36 7.44 -23.55
CA GLN A 19 -14.58 6.20 -23.55
C GLN A 19 -15.52 5.02 -23.27
N SER A 20 -15.48 4.03 -24.16
CA SER A 20 -16.07 2.70 -23.94
C SER A 20 -15.54 2.08 -22.64
N PRO A 21 -16.30 1.21 -21.95
CA PRO A 21 -15.84 0.60 -20.71
C PRO A 21 -14.55 -0.19 -20.98
N ILE A 22 -13.47 0.23 -20.34
CA ILE A 22 -12.19 -0.46 -20.36
C ILE A 22 -12.45 -1.82 -19.73
N ASN A 23 -12.30 -2.90 -20.49
CA ASN A 23 -12.32 -4.25 -19.94
C ASN A 23 -11.07 -4.38 -19.05
N MET A 24 -11.19 -4.04 -17.76
CA MET A 24 -10.07 -4.05 -16.82
C MET A 24 -9.72 -5.51 -16.53
N SER A 25 -8.63 -5.97 -17.13
CA SER A 25 -8.05 -7.29 -16.86
C SER A 25 -7.04 -7.21 -15.71
N TRP A 26 -6.66 -8.37 -15.18
CA TRP A 26 -5.57 -8.53 -14.20
C TRP A 26 -4.29 -7.78 -14.58
N ASN A 27 -4.04 -7.56 -15.87
CA ASN A 27 -2.90 -6.78 -16.36
C ASN A 27 -2.77 -5.40 -15.72
N SER A 28 -3.89 -4.74 -15.39
CA SER A 28 -3.87 -3.44 -14.72
C SER A 28 -3.35 -3.50 -13.27
N LEU A 29 -3.56 -4.62 -12.56
CA LEU A 29 -2.94 -4.83 -11.25
C LEU A 29 -1.50 -5.32 -11.39
N TYR A 30 -1.19 -6.11 -12.42
CA TYR A 30 0.18 -6.58 -12.65
C TYR A 30 1.16 -5.44 -12.97
N THR A 31 0.71 -4.32 -13.53
CA THR A 31 1.57 -3.14 -13.73
C THR A 31 2.01 -2.50 -12.41
N ASN A 32 1.29 -2.79 -11.32
CA ASN A 32 1.54 -2.24 -10.00
C ASN A 32 2.39 -3.19 -9.13
N VAL A 33 2.64 -4.42 -9.58
CA VAL A 33 3.46 -5.40 -8.88
C VAL A 33 4.91 -4.91 -8.76
N TYR A 34 5.45 -4.95 -7.54
CA TYR A 34 6.87 -4.73 -7.29
C TYR A 34 7.56 -6.08 -7.14
N ALA A 35 8.10 -6.64 -8.23
CA ALA A 35 8.78 -7.94 -8.21
C ALA A 35 10.12 -7.95 -8.97
N PRO A 36 11.10 -7.09 -8.59
CA PRO A 36 12.36 -6.97 -9.32
C PRO A 36 13.29 -8.19 -9.16
N TYR A 37 12.98 -9.15 -8.28
CA TYR A 37 13.84 -10.30 -8.00
C TYR A 37 13.34 -11.58 -8.66
N SER A 38 12.03 -11.82 -8.63
CA SER A 38 11.45 -13.00 -9.29
C SER A 38 10.85 -12.72 -10.66
N GLU A 39 10.49 -11.46 -10.97
CA GLU A 39 9.65 -11.05 -12.10
C GLU A 39 8.23 -11.66 -12.10
N THR A 40 7.82 -12.25 -10.97
CA THR A 40 6.52 -12.90 -10.83
C THR A 40 5.41 -11.85 -10.83
N LYS A 41 4.38 -12.09 -11.63
CA LYS A 41 3.14 -11.28 -11.63
C LYS A 41 2.12 -11.98 -10.76
N SER A 42 1.74 -11.32 -9.66
CA SER A 42 0.78 -11.87 -8.72
C SER A 42 -0.07 -10.74 -8.15
N ALA A 43 -1.38 -10.89 -8.29
CA ALA A 43 -2.38 -9.96 -7.78
C ALA A 43 -3.65 -10.73 -7.40
N CYS A 44 -4.46 -10.17 -6.52
CA CYS A 44 -5.77 -10.71 -6.17
C CYS A 44 -6.70 -9.59 -5.72
N VAL A 45 -8.00 -9.88 -5.62
CA VAL A 45 -9.00 -8.97 -5.06
C VAL A 45 -9.75 -9.67 -3.94
N VAL A 46 -9.83 -9.05 -2.78
CA VAL A 46 -10.68 -9.49 -1.66
C VAL A 46 -12.01 -8.74 -1.72
N GLU A 47 -13.11 -9.47 -1.67
CA GLU A 47 -14.44 -8.93 -1.32
C GLU A 47 -14.66 -9.16 0.18
N SER A 48 -14.99 -8.09 0.92
CA SER A 48 -15.36 -8.18 2.32
C SER A 48 -16.73 -8.84 2.50
N LYS A 49 -17.02 -9.30 3.73
CA LYS A 49 -18.35 -9.81 4.09
C LYS A 49 -19.48 -8.78 3.95
N THR A 50 -19.14 -7.49 3.81
CA THR A 50 -20.09 -6.39 3.57
C THR A 50 -20.19 -5.98 2.10
N GLY A 51 -19.39 -6.60 1.21
CA GLY A 51 -19.43 -6.36 -0.24
C GLY A 51 -18.51 -5.24 -0.75
N LYS A 52 -17.48 -4.85 0.01
CA LYS A 52 -16.44 -3.90 -0.44
C LYS A 52 -15.24 -4.64 -1.03
N PHE A 53 -14.55 -4.03 -1.99
CA PHE A 53 -13.47 -4.70 -2.73
C PHE A 53 -12.10 -4.03 -2.52
N TYR A 54 -11.08 -4.86 -2.27
CA TYR A 54 -9.72 -4.43 -1.99
C TYR A 54 -8.72 -5.22 -2.82
N ALA A 55 -7.90 -4.53 -3.60
CA ALA A 55 -6.84 -5.16 -4.38
C ALA A 55 -5.57 -5.34 -3.55
N GLY A 56 -4.87 -6.45 -3.79
CA GLY A 56 -3.51 -6.67 -3.31
C GLY A 56 -2.62 -7.12 -4.47
N VAL A 57 -1.40 -6.62 -4.47
CA VAL A 57 -0.36 -6.97 -5.45
C VAL A 57 0.87 -7.49 -4.72
N LEU A 58 1.65 -8.33 -5.37
CA LEU A 58 2.94 -8.78 -4.85
C LEU A 58 3.89 -7.59 -4.67
N ILE A 59 4.47 -7.48 -3.47
CA ILE A 59 5.53 -6.52 -3.14
C ILE A 59 6.70 -7.31 -2.58
N GLU A 60 7.68 -7.57 -3.42
CA GLU A 60 8.92 -8.22 -3.01
C GLU A 60 9.81 -7.29 -2.19
N ASN A 61 10.68 -7.90 -1.40
CA ASN A 61 11.76 -7.19 -0.75
C ASN A 61 13.08 -7.94 -0.97
N ILE A 62 14.18 -7.19 -1.02
CA ILE A 62 15.52 -7.79 -1.15
C ILE A 62 15.86 -8.72 0.02
N SER A 63 15.28 -8.45 1.19
CA SER A 63 15.19 -9.43 2.27
C SER A 63 13.95 -10.29 2.03
N TYR A 64 14.11 -11.39 1.28
CA TYR A 64 12.99 -12.22 0.81
C TYR A 64 11.93 -12.60 1.87
N PRO A 65 12.26 -12.88 3.15
CA PRO A 65 11.23 -13.13 4.16
C PRO A 65 10.29 -11.95 4.44
N LEU A 66 10.62 -10.74 3.97
CA LEU A 66 9.80 -9.53 4.09
C LEU A 66 8.91 -9.28 2.86
N THR A 67 9.01 -10.10 1.82
CA THR A 67 8.08 -10.08 0.68
C THR A 67 6.65 -10.18 1.21
N ILE A 68 5.76 -9.36 0.65
CA ILE A 68 4.34 -9.32 0.96
C ILE A 68 3.58 -9.94 -0.23
N PRO A 69 3.10 -11.18 -0.11
CA PRO A 69 2.28 -11.79 -1.15
C PRO A 69 0.99 -11.02 -1.40
N ALA A 70 0.45 -11.12 -2.62
CA ALA A 70 -0.77 -10.43 -3.02
C ALA A 70 -1.95 -10.69 -2.07
N VAL A 71 -2.13 -11.95 -1.62
CA VAL A 71 -3.21 -12.34 -0.69
C VAL A 71 -3.02 -11.69 0.68
N GLN A 72 -1.77 -11.64 1.15
CA GLN A 72 -1.40 -10.99 2.42
C GLN A 72 -1.73 -9.49 2.35
N ALA A 73 -1.34 -8.83 1.25
CA ALA A 73 -1.63 -7.42 1.02
C ALA A 73 -3.14 -7.15 0.97
N ALA A 74 -3.90 -7.87 0.14
CA ALA A 74 -5.34 -7.64 -0.03
C ALA A 74 -6.13 -7.84 1.28
N CYS A 75 -5.83 -8.91 2.02
CA CYS A 75 -6.49 -9.19 3.29
C CYS A 75 -6.11 -8.16 4.36
N ALA A 76 -4.84 -7.77 4.46
CA ALA A 76 -4.40 -6.75 5.41
C ALA A 76 -5.02 -5.38 5.10
N ILE A 77 -5.12 -5.00 3.82
CA ILE A 77 -5.80 -3.78 3.39
C ILE A 77 -7.27 -3.81 3.83
N CYS A 78 -8.00 -4.88 3.51
CA CYS A 78 -9.40 -5.07 3.91
C CYS A 78 -9.59 -4.92 5.42
N LEU A 79 -8.80 -5.65 6.22
CA LEU A 79 -8.82 -5.58 7.68
C LEU A 79 -8.50 -4.18 8.21
N SER A 80 -7.54 -3.48 7.60
CA SER A 80 -7.15 -2.12 8.00
C SER A 80 -8.24 -1.08 7.75
N GLU A 81 -9.22 -1.37 6.89
CA GLU A 81 -10.41 -0.55 6.67
C GLU A 81 -11.60 -0.92 7.58
N GLY A 82 -11.38 -1.81 8.56
CA GLY A 82 -12.41 -2.28 9.49
C GLY A 82 -13.36 -3.31 8.88
N GLU A 83 -13.01 -3.89 7.75
CA GLU A 83 -13.79 -4.93 7.07
C GLU A 83 -13.25 -6.33 7.39
N ILE A 84 -14.08 -7.36 7.13
CA ILE A 84 -13.69 -8.76 7.29
C ILE A 84 -13.62 -9.41 5.90
N PRO A 85 -12.47 -9.99 5.49
CA PRO A 85 -12.36 -10.75 4.24
C PRO A 85 -13.42 -11.86 4.12
N GLY A 86 -14.03 -12.02 2.94
CA GLY A 86 -15.08 -13.01 2.68
C GLY A 86 -14.86 -13.84 1.42
N LYS A 87 -14.62 -13.20 0.27
CA LYS A 87 -14.26 -13.89 -0.98
C LYS A 87 -12.92 -13.40 -1.50
N LEU A 88 -12.23 -14.27 -2.22
CA LEU A 88 -10.94 -13.98 -2.85
C LEU A 88 -11.01 -14.30 -4.35
N TYR A 89 -10.88 -13.28 -5.17
CA TYR A 89 -10.77 -13.40 -6.61
C TYR A 89 -9.31 -13.53 -7.01
N VAL A 90 -9.00 -14.53 -7.83
CA VAL A 90 -7.64 -14.84 -8.31
C VAL A 90 -7.66 -15.18 -9.80
N ASP A 91 -6.54 -14.95 -10.49
CA ASP A 91 -6.27 -15.43 -11.84
C ASP A 91 -5.91 -16.92 -11.84
N ALA A 92 -5.14 -17.34 -10.83
CA ALA A 92 -4.69 -18.71 -10.62
C ALA A 92 -4.71 -19.08 -9.11
N PRO A 93 -4.97 -20.36 -8.77
CA PRO A 93 -5.15 -20.80 -7.38
C PRO A 93 -3.83 -21.12 -6.64
N ASP A 94 -2.67 -20.72 -7.16
CA ASP A 94 -1.33 -21.05 -6.63
C ASP A 94 -0.60 -19.85 -6.00
N LEU A 95 -1.36 -18.93 -5.42
CA LEU A 95 -0.80 -17.77 -4.72
C LEU A 95 -0.07 -18.16 -3.42
N GLU A 96 1.06 -17.50 -3.18
CA GLU A 96 1.82 -17.66 -1.94
C GLU A 96 0.96 -17.29 -0.72
N GLN A 97 1.05 -18.09 0.34
CA GLN A 97 0.25 -17.99 1.58
C GLN A 97 -1.26 -18.17 1.43
N LEU A 98 -1.79 -18.51 0.24
CA LEU A 98 -3.23 -18.68 0.02
C LEU A 98 -3.89 -19.62 1.05
N SER A 99 -3.28 -20.78 1.32
CA SER A 99 -3.83 -21.77 2.25
C SER A 99 -4.02 -21.24 3.67
N PHE A 100 -3.12 -20.37 4.14
CA PHE A 100 -3.25 -19.72 5.44
C PHE A 100 -4.43 -18.75 5.44
N TRP A 101 -4.46 -17.79 4.50
CA TRP A 101 -5.46 -16.72 4.47
C TRP A 101 -6.87 -17.25 4.21
N THR A 102 -7.01 -18.27 3.35
CA THR A 102 -8.28 -18.96 3.14
C THR A 102 -8.78 -19.61 4.42
N LYS A 103 -7.92 -20.28 5.18
CA LYS A 103 -8.32 -20.92 6.44
C LYS A 103 -8.60 -19.91 7.55
N GLU A 104 -7.83 -18.83 7.63
CA GLU A 104 -7.95 -17.81 8.68
C GLU A 104 -9.32 -17.11 8.65
N PHE A 105 -9.83 -16.81 7.45
CA PHE A 105 -11.07 -16.03 7.28
C PHE A 105 -12.23 -16.81 6.65
N ASP A 106 -12.04 -18.10 6.37
CA ASP A 106 -12.99 -18.95 5.65
C ASP A 106 -13.33 -18.37 4.27
N LEU A 107 -12.28 -18.06 3.49
CA LEU A 107 -12.44 -17.38 2.20
C LEU A 107 -13.01 -18.31 1.13
N GLU A 108 -14.04 -17.87 0.43
CA GLU A 108 -14.43 -18.47 -0.84
C GLU A 108 -13.44 -18.02 -1.94
N VAL A 109 -12.69 -18.96 -2.52
CA VAL A 109 -11.73 -18.67 -3.60
C VAL A 109 -12.43 -18.81 -4.95
N ILE A 110 -12.46 -17.72 -5.72
CA ILE A 110 -13.08 -17.62 -7.03
C ILE A 110 -11.98 -17.36 -8.07
N GLN A 111 -11.71 -18.36 -8.90
CA GLN A 111 -10.85 -18.16 -10.06
C GLN A 111 -11.64 -17.49 -11.19
N THR A 112 -11.13 -16.38 -11.74
CA THR A 112 -11.79 -15.62 -12.80
C THR A 112 -10.78 -14.89 -13.68
N ASP A 113 -11.09 -14.70 -14.96
CA ASP A 113 -10.34 -13.81 -15.87
C ASP A 113 -10.86 -12.36 -15.82
N SER A 114 -11.96 -12.12 -15.13
CA SER A 114 -12.66 -10.83 -15.03
C SER A 114 -12.85 -10.43 -13.57
N PRO A 115 -11.80 -9.91 -12.91
CA PRO A 115 -11.88 -9.43 -11.53
C PRO A 115 -12.79 -8.19 -11.40
N PRO A 116 -13.40 -7.96 -10.22
CA PRO A 116 -14.31 -6.83 -9.98
C PRO A 116 -13.55 -5.51 -9.77
N LEU A 117 -12.71 -5.11 -10.73
CA LEU A 117 -11.81 -3.95 -10.60
C LEU A 117 -12.55 -2.61 -10.58
N ASP A 118 -13.68 -2.50 -11.29
CA ASP A 118 -14.52 -1.29 -11.30
C ASP A 118 -15.18 -1.01 -9.94
N SER A 119 -15.15 -1.98 -9.02
CA SER A 119 -15.76 -1.89 -7.69
C SER A 119 -14.75 -1.72 -6.55
N LEU A 120 -13.47 -1.53 -6.87
CA LEU A 120 -12.43 -1.31 -5.87
C LEU A 120 -12.70 -0.04 -5.06
N GLU A 121 -12.52 -0.13 -3.75
CA GLU A 121 -12.54 1.04 -2.88
C GLU A 121 -11.39 1.98 -3.23
N ASN A 122 -11.66 3.29 -3.27
CA ASN A 122 -10.62 4.29 -3.46
C ASN A 122 -9.91 4.56 -2.13
N LEU A 123 -8.65 4.13 -2.05
CA LEU A 123 -7.81 4.28 -0.85
C LEU A 123 -6.82 5.46 -0.96
N THR A 124 -6.90 6.23 -2.05
CA THR A 124 -6.03 7.39 -2.30
C THR A 124 -6.70 8.65 -1.75
N HIS A 125 -6.07 9.26 -0.74
CA HIS A 125 -6.53 10.53 -0.19
C HIS A 125 -5.77 11.69 -0.84
N THR A 126 -6.46 12.54 -1.61
CA THR A 126 -5.83 13.71 -2.23
C THR A 126 -5.29 14.67 -1.16
N LEU A 127 -4.04 15.09 -1.32
CA LEU A 127 -3.40 16.03 -0.42
C LEU A 127 -4.03 17.41 -0.58
N ASN A 128 -4.50 17.96 0.54
CA ASN A 128 -4.97 19.34 0.62
C ASN A 128 -4.15 20.09 1.69
N SER A 129 -4.13 21.42 1.64
CA SER A 129 -3.28 22.26 2.50
C SER A 129 -3.60 22.21 4.00
N ASN A 130 -4.66 21.51 4.43
CA ASN A 130 -5.23 21.63 5.77
C ASN A 130 -5.23 20.31 6.56
N ILE A 131 -4.47 19.30 6.15
CA ILE A 131 -4.40 18.04 6.91
C ILE A 131 -3.70 18.22 8.26
N GLU A 132 -4.41 17.90 9.34
CA GLU A 132 -3.87 17.88 10.70
C GLU A 132 -3.25 16.50 11.01
N ILE A 133 -2.00 16.30 10.57
CA ILE A 133 -1.29 15.00 10.58
C ILE A 133 -1.42 14.24 11.91
N LYS A 134 -1.14 14.90 13.03
CA LYS A 134 -1.18 14.29 14.36
C LYS A 134 -2.60 13.88 14.77
N ALA A 135 -3.61 14.66 14.39
CA ALA A 135 -5.00 14.33 14.66
C ALA A 135 -5.44 13.13 13.81
N GLU A 136 -5.01 13.07 12.55
CA GLU A 136 -5.31 11.96 11.65
C GLU A 136 -4.68 10.65 12.12
N LEU A 137 -3.39 10.66 12.46
CA LEU A 137 -2.71 9.47 13.02
C LEU A 137 -3.44 8.92 14.25
N LYS A 138 -3.81 9.79 15.20
CA LYS A 138 -4.58 9.38 16.39
C LYS A 138 -5.96 8.82 16.03
N SER A 139 -6.62 9.44 15.05
CA SER A 139 -7.90 9.00 14.50
C SER A 139 -7.83 7.57 13.97
N LEU A 140 -6.72 7.21 13.30
CA LEU A 140 -6.53 5.90 12.67
C LEU A 140 -6.33 4.77 13.67
N LEU A 141 -5.77 5.02 14.85
CA LEU A 141 -5.49 3.97 15.85
C LEU A 141 -6.71 3.09 16.17
N LYS A 142 -7.93 3.65 16.10
CA LYS A 142 -9.18 2.90 16.30
C LYS A 142 -9.45 1.80 15.26
N LYS A 143 -8.81 1.87 14.10
CA LYS A 143 -8.89 0.86 13.03
C LYS A 143 -7.85 -0.25 13.20
N ALA A 144 -6.84 -0.09 14.08
CA ALA A 144 -5.77 -1.07 14.23
C ALA A 144 -6.32 -2.42 14.69
N VAL A 145 -5.90 -3.50 14.02
CA VAL A 145 -6.32 -4.87 14.33
C VAL A 145 -5.23 -5.51 15.17
N THR A 146 -5.34 -5.38 16.50
CA THR A 146 -4.27 -5.76 17.45
C THR A 146 -4.71 -6.71 18.57
N PRO A 147 -5.41 -7.81 18.27
CA PRO A 147 -5.91 -8.73 19.29
C PRO A 147 -4.83 -9.42 20.13
N ASN A 148 -3.57 -9.49 19.66
CA ASN A 148 -2.51 -10.21 20.36
C ASN A 148 -1.65 -9.29 21.23
N SER A 149 -1.22 -8.15 20.68
CA SER A 149 -0.30 -7.25 21.38
C SER A 149 -0.97 -6.12 22.14
N ASP A 150 -2.20 -5.76 21.77
CA ASP A 150 -2.86 -4.52 22.22
C ASP A 150 -1.95 -3.30 21.98
N PHE A 151 -1.16 -3.29 20.90
CA PHE A 151 -0.20 -2.23 20.56
C PHE A 151 -0.60 -1.53 19.24
N PRO A 152 -1.49 -0.52 19.27
CA PRO A 152 -1.96 0.14 18.07
C PRO A 152 -0.90 1.09 17.50
N VAL A 153 -0.69 1.00 16.19
CA VAL A 153 0.21 1.83 15.39
C VAL A 153 -0.54 2.34 14.17
N SER A 154 -0.34 3.60 13.83
CA SER A 154 -0.86 4.24 12.63
C SER A 154 0.28 4.84 11.81
N ALA A 155 0.13 4.85 10.49
CA ALA A 155 1.06 5.48 9.57
C ALA A 155 0.32 6.23 8.47
N LEU A 156 0.92 7.30 7.97
CA LEU A 156 0.53 7.98 6.74
C LEU A 156 1.72 7.98 5.79
N LEU A 157 1.53 7.43 4.59
CA LEU A 157 2.52 7.46 3.52
C LEU A 157 2.14 8.56 2.52
N PHE A 158 2.97 9.59 2.40
CA PHE A 158 2.74 10.70 1.48
C PHE A 158 3.40 10.49 0.13
N THR A 159 2.75 10.98 -0.91
CA THR A 159 3.32 11.29 -2.23
C THR A 159 3.27 12.80 -2.43
N GLU A 160 3.65 13.30 -3.61
CA GLU A 160 3.52 14.72 -3.94
C GLU A 160 2.06 15.22 -3.86
N GLU A 161 1.10 14.40 -4.29
CA GLU A 161 -0.30 14.82 -4.48
C GLU A 161 -1.31 14.08 -3.59
N ALA A 162 -0.88 13.07 -2.85
CA ALA A 162 -1.77 12.20 -2.08
C ALA A 162 -1.13 11.64 -0.81
N TYR A 163 -1.93 10.96 0.00
CA TYR A 163 -1.44 10.11 1.09
C TYR A 163 -2.27 8.84 1.24
N PHE A 164 -1.67 7.85 1.90
CA PHE A 164 -2.25 6.53 2.17
C PHE A 164 -2.21 6.22 3.66
N GLU A 165 -3.35 5.79 4.20
CA GLU A 165 -3.51 5.44 5.60
C GLU A 165 -3.05 4.01 5.88
N GLY A 166 -2.37 3.79 7.00
CA GLY A 166 -1.98 2.46 7.46
C GLY A 166 -2.23 2.29 8.93
N VAL A 167 -2.65 1.08 9.32
CA VAL A 167 -2.69 0.62 10.71
C VAL A 167 -2.15 -0.80 10.77
N ASN A 168 -1.58 -1.20 11.90
CA ASN A 168 -1.09 -2.56 12.03
C ASN A 168 -2.25 -3.57 12.09
N VAL A 169 -2.01 -4.72 11.45
CA VAL A 169 -2.94 -5.84 11.35
C VAL A 169 -2.25 -7.10 11.84
N GLU A 170 -2.78 -7.67 12.91
CA GLU A 170 -2.35 -8.94 13.47
C GLU A 170 -3.37 -10.03 13.15
N VAL A 171 -2.85 -11.24 12.94
CA VAL A 171 -3.62 -12.45 12.64
C VAL A 171 -3.13 -13.58 13.54
N SER A 172 -3.76 -14.76 13.47
CA SER A 172 -3.40 -15.91 14.31
C SER A 172 -1.93 -16.31 14.21
N GLU A 173 -1.33 -16.18 13.02
CA GLU A 173 0.10 -16.42 12.80
C GLU A 173 0.89 -15.11 12.76
N TRP A 174 1.65 -14.86 13.82
CA TRP A 174 2.29 -13.56 14.08
C TRP A 174 3.24 -13.09 12.98
N THR A 175 3.88 -14.01 12.27
CA THR A 175 4.80 -13.70 11.16
C THR A 175 4.09 -13.16 9.92
N LYS A 176 2.78 -13.39 9.80
CA LYS A 176 1.95 -12.93 8.68
C LYS A 176 1.19 -11.63 8.97
N GLY A 177 1.27 -11.13 10.20
CA GLY A 177 0.82 -9.77 10.52
C GLY A 177 1.65 -8.72 9.78
N ILE A 178 1.03 -7.57 9.51
CA ILE A 178 1.66 -6.46 8.79
C ILE A 178 1.57 -5.19 9.66
N CYS A 179 2.69 -4.48 9.80
CA CYS A 179 2.73 -3.21 10.54
C CYS A 179 2.09 -2.07 9.71
N ALA A 180 1.73 -0.98 10.38
CA ALA A 180 1.03 0.16 9.77
C ALA A 180 1.72 0.71 8.52
N GLU A 181 3.05 0.84 8.53
CA GLU A 181 3.83 1.39 7.42
C GLU A 181 3.72 0.51 6.17
N ARG A 182 3.80 -0.81 6.36
CA ARG A 182 3.67 -1.77 5.27
C ARG A 182 2.23 -1.86 4.75
N VAL A 183 1.22 -1.68 5.60
CA VAL A 183 -0.18 -1.55 5.14
C VAL A 183 -0.36 -0.31 4.27
N ALA A 184 0.14 0.86 4.71
CA ALA A 184 0.07 2.08 3.91
C ALA A 184 0.80 1.92 2.56
N LEU A 185 1.98 1.30 2.57
CA LEU A 185 2.72 0.96 1.35
C LEU A 185 1.93 0.02 0.43
N CYS A 186 1.31 -1.04 0.98
CA CYS A 186 0.47 -1.96 0.19
C CYS A 186 -0.66 -1.22 -0.52
N LYS A 187 -1.35 -0.30 0.17
CA LYS A 187 -2.42 0.50 -0.45
C LYS A 187 -1.89 1.38 -1.57
N ALA A 188 -0.76 2.06 -1.32
CA ALA A 188 -0.17 2.97 -2.29
C ALA A 188 0.31 2.24 -3.55
N VAL A 189 1.05 1.14 -3.38
CA VAL A 189 1.55 0.33 -4.50
C VAL A 189 0.39 -0.32 -5.26
N ALA A 190 -0.61 -0.91 -4.57
CA ALA A 190 -1.78 -1.49 -5.24
C ALA A 190 -2.57 -0.44 -6.05
N SER A 191 -2.56 0.83 -5.62
CA SER A 191 -3.17 1.97 -6.31
C SER A 191 -2.28 2.56 -7.42
N GLY A 192 -1.11 1.99 -7.67
CA GLY A 192 -0.20 2.39 -8.75
C GLY A 192 0.82 3.48 -8.39
N HIS A 193 0.96 3.83 -7.12
CA HIS A 193 1.95 4.80 -6.67
C HIS A 193 3.29 4.14 -6.35
N THR A 194 4.37 4.73 -6.85
CA THR A 194 5.74 4.24 -6.66
C THR A 194 6.73 5.32 -6.23
N ASP A 195 6.32 6.59 -6.29
CA ASP A 195 7.12 7.74 -5.88
C ASP A 195 6.54 8.33 -4.58
N PHE A 196 7.33 8.27 -3.51
CA PHE A 196 6.87 8.55 -2.15
C PHE A 196 7.75 9.62 -1.51
N ASP A 197 7.13 10.53 -0.77
CA ASP A 197 7.80 11.69 -0.15
C ASP A 197 8.27 11.38 1.28
N ARG A 198 7.35 10.97 2.15
CA ARG A 198 7.66 10.72 3.57
C ARG A 198 6.64 9.82 4.26
N PHE A 199 7.04 9.28 5.40
CA PHE A 199 6.15 8.66 6.37
C PHE A 199 5.91 9.56 7.58
N GLU A 200 4.68 9.56 8.07
CA GLU A 200 4.33 10.04 9.40
C GLU A 200 3.84 8.84 10.22
N ILE A 201 4.42 8.56 11.39
CA ILE A 201 4.17 7.32 12.16
C ILE A 201 3.84 7.66 13.61
N HIS A 202 2.85 6.99 14.18
CA HIS A 202 2.48 7.12 15.58
C HIS A 202 2.20 5.74 16.21
N ALA A 203 2.77 5.49 17.38
CA ALA A 203 2.45 4.34 18.22
C ALA A 203 2.01 4.86 19.59
N GLU A 204 0.76 4.60 19.98
CA GLU A 204 0.17 5.19 21.19
C GLU A 204 0.86 4.71 22.47
N LYS A 205 1.22 3.42 22.50
CA LYS A 205 1.80 2.75 23.67
C LYS A 205 3.32 2.60 23.59
N GLY A 206 3.95 3.14 22.54
CA GLY A 206 5.40 3.12 22.40
C GLY A 206 6.05 4.23 23.20
N GLU A 207 7.21 3.94 23.82
CA GLU A 207 8.12 4.98 24.32
C GLU A 207 8.65 5.82 23.15
N ILE A 208 8.98 5.15 22.04
CA ILE A 208 9.36 5.77 20.77
C ILE A 208 8.52 5.11 19.67
N SER A 209 7.87 5.91 18.84
CA SER A 209 7.02 5.48 17.72
C SER A 209 7.81 4.97 16.51
N SER A 210 8.97 4.35 16.73
CA SER A 210 9.88 3.99 15.66
C SER A 210 9.40 2.76 14.88
N PRO A 211 9.55 2.72 13.54
CA PRO A 211 9.22 1.53 12.75
C PRO A 211 10.04 0.33 13.20
N CYS A 212 9.45 -0.87 13.12
CA CYS A 212 10.16 -2.11 13.43
C CYS A 212 11.26 -2.41 12.39
N GLY A 213 12.19 -3.32 12.72
CA GLY A 213 13.31 -3.67 11.82
C GLY A 213 12.87 -4.11 10.41
N ALA A 214 11.78 -4.86 10.31
CA ALA A 214 11.21 -5.27 9.03
C ALA A 214 10.70 -4.07 8.21
N CYS A 215 9.95 -3.16 8.84
CA CYS A 215 9.47 -1.95 8.18
C CYS A 215 10.63 -1.08 7.72
N ARG A 216 11.67 -0.91 8.53
CA ARG A 216 12.85 -0.13 8.14
C ARG A 216 13.54 -0.69 6.90
N GLN A 217 13.65 -2.01 6.78
CA GLN A 217 14.24 -2.65 5.59
C GLN A 217 13.35 -2.43 4.35
N VAL A 218 12.03 -2.61 4.47
CA VAL A 218 11.09 -2.33 3.37
C VAL A 218 11.14 -0.85 2.95
N ILE A 219 11.06 0.07 3.91
CA ILE A 219 11.17 1.51 3.65
C ILE A 219 12.50 1.86 2.99
N SER A 220 13.61 1.26 3.40
CA SER A 220 14.93 1.54 2.81
C SER A 220 15.05 1.18 1.32
N GLU A 221 14.17 0.30 0.84
CA GLU A 221 14.11 -0.16 -0.55
C GLU A 221 13.19 0.69 -1.42
N HIS A 222 12.02 1.08 -0.90
CA HIS A 222 11.05 1.90 -1.62
C HIS A 222 11.30 3.40 -1.50
N MET A 223 11.90 3.85 -0.40
CA MET A 223 12.03 5.26 -0.03
C MET A 223 13.42 5.59 0.51
N PRO A 224 14.51 5.27 -0.21
CA PRO A 224 15.85 5.58 0.26
C PRO A 224 16.01 7.10 0.39
N TYR A 225 16.58 7.56 1.51
CA TYR A 225 16.86 8.98 1.79
C TYR A 225 15.64 9.90 1.97
N HIS A 226 14.45 9.34 2.16
CA HIS A 226 13.22 10.10 2.39
C HIS A 226 12.90 10.24 3.88
N GLY A 227 12.05 11.21 4.21
CA GLY A 227 11.71 11.58 5.59
C GLY A 227 10.84 10.55 6.30
N ILE A 228 11.15 10.28 7.56
CA ILE A 228 10.38 9.42 8.46
C ILE A 228 10.17 10.20 9.77
N ASN A 229 8.95 10.68 9.95
CA ASN A 229 8.54 11.53 11.06
C ASN A 229 7.82 10.68 12.11
N LEU A 230 8.33 10.69 13.34
CA LEU A 230 7.85 9.87 14.43
C LEU A 230 7.12 10.74 15.46
N HIS A 231 5.80 10.62 15.50
CA HIS A 231 4.95 11.32 16.46
C HIS A 231 4.88 10.49 17.73
N HIS A 232 5.48 10.96 18.82
CA HIS A 232 5.59 10.24 20.07
C HIS A 232 4.34 10.38 20.95
N SER A 233 4.16 9.41 21.86
CA SER A 233 3.02 9.34 22.79
C SER A 233 3.00 10.51 23.77
N ASP A 234 4.18 11.01 24.17
CA ASP A 234 4.36 12.23 24.98
C ASP A 234 4.06 13.53 24.22
N GLY A 235 3.78 13.42 22.92
CA GLY A 235 3.43 14.52 22.04
C GLY A 235 4.61 15.17 21.32
N THR A 236 5.84 14.74 21.57
CA THR A 236 7.05 15.18 20.86
C THR A 236 7.13 14.58 19.45
N LEU A 237 8.02 15.13 18.62
CA LEU A 237 8.27 14.71 17.24
C LEU A 237 9.76 14.47 17.06
N SER A 238 10.13 13.34 16.46
CA SER A 238 11.49 13.10 15.95
C SER A 238 11.46 12.94 14.43
N GLU A 239 12.39 13.59 13.74
CA GLU A 239 12.50 13.57 12.29
C GLU A 239 13.79 12.83 11.90
N HIS A 240 13.67 11.89 10.96
CA HIS A 240 14.78 11.05 10.50
C HIS A 240 14.74 10.89 8.99
N LEU A 241 15.87 10.54 8.40
CA LEU A 241 15.88 9.93 7.07
C LEU A 241 15.76 8.41 7.20
N SER A 242 15.18 7.76 6.19
CA SER A 242 15.08 6.29 6.16
C SER A 242 16.44 5.59 6.31
N ILE A 243 17.52 6.21 5.82
CA ILE A 243 18.89 5.71 5.93
C ILE A 243 19.45 5.74 7.36
N ASP A 244 18.96 6.66 8.20
CA ASP A 244 19.41 6.81 9.59
C ASP A 244 18.79 5.73 10.49
N LEU A 245 17.59 5.25 10.14
CA LEU A 245 16.89 4.23 10.91
C LEU A 245 17.41 2.82 10.64
N LEU A 246 18.04 2.58 9.49
CA LEU A 246 18.68 1.30 9.15
C LEU A 246 20.02 1.55 8.45
N PRO A 247 21.07 1.94 9.20
CA PRO A 247 22.39 2.13 8.64
C PRO A 247 22.90 0.82 8.05
N PHE A 248 23.54 0.90 6.87
CA PHE A 248 24.00 -0.26 6.11
C PHE A 248 22.90 -1.28 5.80
N SER A 249 21.66 -0.81 5.59
CA SER A 249 20.53 -1.61 5.08
C SER A 249 20.96 -2.57 3.98
N PHE A 250 20.44 -3.80 4.00
CA PHE A 250 20.81 -4.79 2.99
C PHE A 250 20.37 -4.31 1.60
N LYS A 251 21.34 -4.18 0.69
CA LYS A 251 21.17 -3.69 -0.69
C LYS A 251 22.06 -4.49 -1.61
N SER A 252 21.55 -4.89 -2.76
CA SER A 252 22.30 -5.63 -3.77
C SER A 252 21.64 -5.50 -5.13
N SER A 253 22.34 -4.88 -6.08
CA SER A 253 21.85 -4.79 -7.47
C SER A 253 21.95 -6.12 -8.21
N VAL A 254 22.83 -7.04 -7.77
CA VAL A 254 23.04 -8.34 -8.45
C VAL A 254 21.92 -9.34 -8.23
N LEU A 255 21.02 -9.09 -7.27
CA LEU A 255 19.86 -9.94 -7.02
C LEU A 255 18.67 -9.60 -7.90
N LYS A 256 18.65 -8.43 -8.53
CA LYS A 256 17.62 -8.04 -9.49
C LYS A 256 17.84 -8.79 -10.80
N LYS A 257 16.76 -9.27 -11.41
CA LYS A 257 16.81 -9.96 -12.71
C LYS A 257 16.67 -8.99 -13.87
#